data_AF-A0A5C9C4R6-F1
#
_entry.id   AF-A0A5C9C4R6-F1
#
_cell.length_a   1.000
_cell.length_b   1.000
_cell.length_c   1.000
_cell.angle_alpha   90.00
_cell.angle_beta   90.00
_cell.angle_gamma   90.00
#
_symmetry.space_group_name_H-M   'P 1'
#
loop_
_entity.id
_entity.type
_entity.pdbx_description
1 polymer ?
#
loop_
_entity_poly.entity_id
_entity_poly.type
_entity_poly.pdbx_seq_one_letter_code
_entity_poly.pdbx_strand_id
1 'polypeptide(L)'
;MKINILNFSFFLILGNYAQAQNEIKPCQKEPAFIRTLGFDPLWTALSTSEKQKTGIVLIEFEQLSNQIAPTATSPKKTVYQHESWKQAGYLSSIAFDFYGNAYTLPTPLISMMYNPIKKLNTIYQIDAYTGVLKEWLSLPFAALPTPNNPYGLLGITYDCTSDLLIASTVAGSSRQRELGVIYLIQASTKKITDTLNRKDVIGMTVAFDEANQKRLYFGKARTGALFSIPINANGKFVRKQMRFELSLDGYGPRGDDKVRKIKMTKSSLLISGVAFNFNLQASSEKPETNYSFRFNRVSKKWELYDFN
;
A
#
# COMPACT_ATOMS: atom_id res chain seq x y z
N MET A 1 -69.58 -18.99 -24.82
CA MET A 1 -68.16 -19.14 -25.20
C MET A 1 -67.33 -18.36 -24.17
N LYS A 2 -66.76 -19.04 -23.17
CA LYS A 2 -66.01 -18.42 -22.06
C LYS A 2 -64.57 -18.19 -22.48
N ILE A 3 -64.11 -16.94 -22.44
CA ILE A 3 -62.72 -16.54 -22.71
C ILE A 3 -61.95 -16.64 -21.40
N ASN A 4 -60.95 -17.54 -21.35
CA ASN A 4 -59.98 -17.61 -20.27
C ASN A 4 -58.90 -16.53 -20.51
N ILE A 5 -58.79 -15.56 -19.60
CA ILE A 5 -57.69 -14.61 -19.57
C ILE A 5 -56.62 -15.21 -18.65
N LEU A 6 -55.53 -15.69 -19.24
CA LEU A 6 -54.33 -16.13 -18.52
C LEU A 6 -53.54 -14.87 -18.09
N ASN A 7 -53.46 -14.63 -16.79
CA ASN A 7 -52.57 -13.61 -16.22
C ASN A 7 -51.12 -14.11 -16.25
N PHE A 8 -50.33 -13.62 -17.21
CA PHE A 8 -48.88 -13.80 -17.23
C PHE A 8 -48.26 -12.77 -16.28
N SER A 9 -47.91 -13.20 -15.06
CA SER A 9 -47.10 -12.40 -14.15
C SER A 9 -45.65 -12.41 -14.65
N PHE A 10 -45.22 -11.27 -15.20
CA PHE A 10 -43.84 -11.04 -15.63
C PHE A 10 -42.98 -10.81 -14.38
N PHE A 11 -42.32 -11.85 -13.87
CA PHE A 11 -41.25 -11.70 -12.89
C PHE A 11 -40.04 -11.08 -13.60
N LEU A 12 -39.88 -9.75 -13.46
CA LEU A 12 -38.63 -9.09 -13.79
C LEU A 12 -37.55 -9.59 -12.82
N ILE A 13 -36.77 -10.58 -13.25
CA ILE A 13 -35.50 -10.92 -12.61
C ILE A 13 -34.57 -9.73 -12.87
N LEU A 14 -34.51 -8.81 -11.91
CA LEU A 14 -33.41 -7.85 -11.83
C LEU A 14 -32.13 -8.67 -11.66
N GLY A 15 -31.40 -8.84 -12.78
CA GLY A 15 -30.10 -9.48 -12.76
C GLY A 15 -29.21 -8.75 -11.77
N ASN A 16 -28.76 -9.45 -10.73
CA ASN A 16 -27.66 -8.99 -9.89
C ASN A 16 -26.44 -8.80 -10.78
N TYR A 17 -26.20 -7.56 -11.23
CA TYR A 17 -24.95 -7.20 -11.86
C TYR A 17 -23.85 -7.39 -10.82
N ALA A 18 -23.12 -8.50 -10.91
CA ALA A 18 -21.95 -8.74 -10.08
C ALA A 18 -20.96 -7.57 -10.28
N GLN A 19 -20.79 -6.77 -9.24
CA GLN A 19 -19.85 -5.67 -9.24
C GLN A 19 -18.43 -6.25 -9.07
N ALA A 20 -17.46 -5.66 -9.76
CA ALA A 20 -16.06 -5.97 -9.49
C ALA A 20 -15.65 -5.35 -8.14
N GLN A 21 -14.55 -5.84 -7.60
CA GLN A 21 -13.89 -5.19 -6.46
C GLN A 21 -13.47 -3.78 -6.90
N ASN A 22 -13.63 -2.80 -6.03
CA ASN A 22 -13.43 -1.39 -6.37
C ASN A 22 -12.58 -0.70 -5.31
N GLU A 23 -11.78 0.26 -5.77
CA GLU A 23 -11.05 1.18 -4.88
C GLU A 23 -12.00 1.90 -3.91
N ILE A 24 -11.53 2.13 -2.69
CA ILE A 24 -12.07 3.20 -1.85
C ILE A 24 -11.52 4.50 -2.41
N LYS A 25 -12.38 5.34 -3.00
CA LYS A 25 -11.95 6.62 -3.59
C LYS A 25 -11.01 7.37 -2.62
N PRO A 26 -9.84 7.84 -3.09
CA PRO A 26 -8.88 8.48 -2.21
C PRO A 26 -9.48 9.79 -1.66
N CYS A 27 -9.65 9.86 -0.34
CA CYS A 27 -9.92 11.10 0.39
C CYS A 27 -8.64 11.83 0.80
N GLN A 28 -7.49 11.22 0.47
CA GLN A 28 -6.17 11.69 0.82
C GLN A 28 -5.99 13.10 0.26
N LYS A 29 -5.55 14.02 1.11
CA LYS A 29 -5.28 15.40 0.71
C LYS A 29 -3.80 15.61 0.52
N GLU A 30 -3.48 16.54 -0.37
CA GLU A 30 -2.12 17.05 -0.46
C GLU A 30 -1.74 17.79 0.83
N PRO A 31 -0.52 17.58 1.36
CA PRO A 31 -0.03 18.31 2.51
C PRO A 31 -0.05 19.83 2.27
N ALA A 32 -0.70 20.57 3.17
CA ALA A 32 -0.85 22.03 3.05
C ALA A 32 0.50 22.78 3.03
N PHE A 33 1.51 22.26 3.72
CA PHE A 33 2.84 22.86 3.78
C PHE A 33 3.50 23.03 2.41
N ILE A 34 3.13 22.21 1.41
CA ILE A 34 3.69 22.29 0.05
C ILE A 34 3.42 23.68 -0.55
N ARG A 35 2.20 24.19 -0.40
CA ARG A 35 1.82 25.53 -0.85
C ARG A 35 2.51 26.62 -0.04
N THR A 36 2.66 26.42 1.27
CA THR A 36 3.35 27.36 2.16
C THR A 36 4.83 27.52 1.78
N LEU A 37 5.46 26.46 1.26
CA LEU A 37 6.81 26.49 0.72
C LEU A 37 6.91 27.13 -0.68
N GLY A 38 5.78 27.51 -1.29
CA GLY A 38 5.73 28.14 -2.61
C GLY A 38 5.71 27.15 -3.79
N PHE A 39 5.50 25.85 -3.53
CA PHE A 39 5.39 24.85 -4.59
C PHE A 39 3.94 24.63 -5.02
N ASP A 40 3.76 24.22 -6.28
CA ASP A 40 2.47 23.74 -6.79
C ASP A 40 2.26 22.26 -6.43
N PRO A 41 1.29 21.90 -5.58
CA PRO A 41 1.05 20.51 -5.21
C PRO A 41 0.82 19.58 -6.40
N LEU A 42 0.20 20.06 -7.49
CA LEU A 42 -0.08 19.24 -8.67
C LEU A 42 1.19 18.84 -9.42
N TRP A 43 2.25 19.64 -9.28
CA TRP A 43 3.55 19.47 -9.94
C TRP A 43 4.65 19.08 -8.96
N THR A 44 4.26 18.48 -7.84
CA THR A 44 5.21 17.95 -6.87
C THR A 44 4.92 16.51 -6.50
N ALA A 45 5.93 15.81 -5.99
CA ALA A 45 5.75 14.52 -5.35
C ALA A 45 6.74 14.33 -4.20
N LEU A 46 6.27 13.69 -3.13
CA LEU A 46 7.16 13.16 -2.11
C LEU A 46 7.86 11.88 -2.61
N SER A 47 9.17 11.78 -2.40
CA SER A 47 9.99 10.66 -2.86
C SER A 47 10.93 10.17 -1.77
N THR A 48 11.00 8.84 -1.62
CA THR A 48 12.04 8.14 -0.83
C THR A 48 13.01 7.38 -1.73
N SER A 49 12.96 7.61 -3.05
CA SER A 49 13.71 6.85 -4.06
C SER A 49 14.97 7.57 -4.56
N GLU A 50 15.27 8.75 -4.00
CA GLU A 50 16.41 9.55 -4.43
C GLU A 50 17.73 8.97 -3.94
N LYS A 51 18.51 8.39 -4.86
CA LYS A 51 19.74 7.61 -4.56
C LYS A 51 20.77 8.35 -3.69
N GLN A 52 20.84 9.67 -3.80
CA GLN A 52 21.82 10.52 -3.10
C GLN A 52 21.26 11.20 -1.84
N LYS A 53 20.02 10.88 -1.44
CA LYS A 53 19.35 11.51 -0.30
C LYS A 53 18.85 10.44 0.67
N THR A 54 19.28 10.53 1.92
CA THR A 54 18.67 9.79 3.02
C THR A 54 17.33 10.43 3.38
N GLY A 55 16.35 9.64 3.78
CA GLY A 55 15.03 10.12 4.19
C GLY A 55 14.06 10.29 3.03
N ILE A 56 13.31 11.38 3.08
CA ILE A 56 12.28 11.76 2.12
C ILE A 56 12.61 13.15 1.55
N VAL A 57 12.21 13.40 0.31
CA VAL A 57 12.33 14.70 -0.36
C VAL A 57 11.01 15.08 -1.02
N LEU A 58 10.86 16.35 -1.34
CA LEU A 58 9.83 16.87 -2.22
C LEU A 58 10.49 17.21 -3.54
N ILE A 59 9.97 16.67 -4.63
CA ILE A 59 10.44 16.91 -5.99
C ILE A 59 9.45 17.85 -6.63
N GLU A 60 9.93 18.98 -7.16
CA GLU A 60 9.20 19.82 -8.11
C GLU A 60 9.56 19.38 -9.53
N PHE A 61 8.55 19.19 -10.36
CA PHE A 61 8.72 18.84 -11.77
C PHE A 61 8.61 20.08 -12.66
N GLU A 62 9.26 20.04 -13.81
CA GLU A 62 9.09 21.11 -14.81
C GLU A 62 7.70 21.04 -15.43
N GLN A 63 7.01 22.19 -15.50
CA GLN A 63 5.71 22.28 -16.15
C GLN A 63 5.90 22.29 -17.67
N LEU A 64 5.47 21.21 -18.33
CA LEU A 64 5.50 21.09 -19.79
C LEU A 64 4.15 21.54 -20.36
N SER A 65 4.17 22.41 -21.37
CA SER A 65 2.97 23.09 -21.92
C SER A 65 1.84 22.17 -22.40
N ASN A 66 2.14 20.90 -22.70
CA ASN A 66 1.17 19.90 -23.16
C ASN A 66 0.78 18.87 -22.08
N GLN A 67 1.16 19.10 -20.82
CA GLN A 67 0.87 18.20 -19.71
C GLN A 67 0.08 18.94 -18.62
N ILE A 68 -0.90 18.26 -18.05
CA ILE A 68 -1.71 18.77 -16.94
C ILE A 68 -1.20 18.28 -15.58
N ALA A 69 -0.26 17.34 -15.57
CA ALA A 69 0.36 16.75 -14.38
C ALA A 69 1.68 16.05 -14.79
N PRO A 70 2.62 15.86 -13.86
CA PRO A 70 3.87 15.16 -14.14
C PRO A 70 3.65 13.67 -14.42
N THR A 71 4.51 13.10 -15.26
CA THR A 71 4.61 11.67 -15.52
C THR A 71 5.88 11.10 -14.90
N ALA A 72 6.04 9.78 -14.95
CA ALA A 72 7.27 9.12 -14.46
C ALA A 72 8.55 9.58 -15.17
N THR A 73 8.43 10.20 -16.36
CA THR A 73 9.55 10.72 -17.16
C THR A 73 9.66 12.24 -17.13
N SER A 74 8.79 12.95 -16.40
CA SER A 74 8.87 14.40 -16.29
C SER A 74 10.20 14.81 -15.65
N PRO A 75 10.92 15.79 -16.25
CA PRO A 75 12.17 16.27 -15.71
C PRO A 75 11.96 16.96 -14.36
N LYS A 76 12.95 16.79 -13.48
CA LYS A 76 12.95 17.37 -12.14
C LYS A 76 13.49 18.79 -12.22
N LYS A 77 12.72 19.76 -11.74
CA LYS A 77 13.12 21.16 -11.65
C LYS A 77 13.93 21.43 -10.38
N THR A 78 13.44 20.99 -9.23
CA THR A 78 14.08 21.25 -7.94
C THR A 78 13.77 20.12 -6.95
N VAL A 79 14.70 19.88 -6.03
CA VAL A 79 14.53 18.91 -4.93
C VAL A 79 14.67 19.65 -3.60
N TYR A 80 13.57 19.70 -2.86
CA TYR A 80 13.51 20.26 -1.51
C TYR A 80 13.58 19.15 -0.46
N GLN A 81 14.29 19.40 0.64
CA GLN A 81 14.34 18.49 1.77
C GLN A 81 14.42 19.27 3.07
N HIS A 82 13.35 19.20 3.86
CA HIS A 82 13.32 19.78 5.21
C HIS A 82 14.36 19.07 6.12
N GLU A 83 14.97 19.78 7.07
CA GLU A 83 16.04 19.24 7.93
C GLU A 83 15.62 17.98 8.70
N SER A 84 14.39 17.98 9.25
CA SER A 84 13.81 16.84 9.96
C SER A 84 13.65 15.58 9.11
N TRP A 85 13.60 15.69 7.78
CA TRP A 85 13.26 14.57 6.88
C TRP A 85 14.34 13.49 6.78
N LYS A 86 15.54 13.76 7.30
CA LYS A 86 16.65 12.80 7.36
C LYS A 86 16.71 12.01 8.67
N GLN A 87 15.95 12.42 9.70
CA GLN A 87 16.07 11.91 11.07
C GLN A 87 15.71 10.43 11.21
N ALA A 88 14.91 9.89 10.29
CA ALA A 88 14.44 8.51 10.30
C ALA A 88 15.32 7.54 9.47
N GLY A 89 16.46 8.01 8.95
CA GLY A 89 17.32 7.22 8.07
C GLY A 89 16.72 7.04 6.67
N TYR A 90 16.97 5.91 6.02
CA TYR A 90 16.29 5.60 4.76
C TYR A 90 14.83 5.25 5.02
N LEU A 91 13.97 5.76 4.14
CA LEU A 91 12.53 5.62 4.25
C LEU A 91 11.97 4.84 3.05
N SER A 92 10.76 4.31 3.21
CA SER A 92 10.01 3.67 2.14
C SER A 92 8.58 4.20 2.08
N SER A 93 7.64 3.34 1.63
CA SER A 93 6.22 3.56 1.39
C SER A 93 5.63 4.77 2.11
N ILE A 94 4.93 5.62 1.35
CA ILE A 94 4.26 6.82 1.84
C ILE A 94 2.76 6.57 1.77
N ALA A 95 2.04 6.84 2.85
CA ALA A 95 0.58 6.88 2.89
C ALA A 95 0.13 8.26 3.37
N PHE A 96 -0.99 8.75 2.85
CA PHE A 96 -1.57 10.03 3.28
C PHE A 96 -2.88 9.79 4.02
N ASP A 97 -3.20 10.68 4.97
CA ASP A 97 -4.54 10.74 5.57
C ASP A 97 -5.40 11.85 4.96
N PHE A 98 -6.61 12.02 5.51
CA PHE A 98 -7.58 13.02 5.06
C PHE A 98 -7.21 14.46 5.43
N TYR A 99 -6.28 14.67 6.34
CA TYR A 99 -5.74 15.97 6.70
C TYR A 99 -4.52 16.35 5.84
N GLY A 100 -3.97 15.38 5.11
CA GLY A 100 -2.75 15.53 4.31
C GLY A 100 -1.48 15.30 5.10
N ASN A 101 -1.54 14.60 6.24
CA ASN A 101 -0.32 14.12 6.87
C ASN A 101 0.26 12.97 6.06
N ALA A 102 1.58 12.92 5.93
CA ALA A 102 2.26 11.83 5.24
C ALA A 102 2.92 10.88 6.25
N TYR A 103 2.58 9.59 6.17
CA TYR A 103 3.14 8.54 7.01
C TYR A 103 4.15 7.72 6.21
N THR A 104 5.29 7.41 6.83
CA THR A 104 6.38 6.69 6.18
C THR A 104 7.10 5.76 7.14
N LEU A 105 7.84 4.81 6.57
CA LEU A 105 8.43 3.69 7.28
C LEU A 105 9.96 3.69 7.12
N PRO A 106 10.73 3.47 8.19
CA PRO A 106 12.17 3.28 8.09
C PRO A 106 12.46 1.94 7.40
N THR A 107 13.27 1.98 6.35
CA THR A 107 13.61 0.79 5.58
C THR A 107 15.08 0.85 5.18
N PRO A 108 15.93 0.04 5.81
CA PRO A 108 17.35 -0.01 5.44
C PRO A 108 17.50 -0.49 4.00
N LEU A 109 18.49 0.05 3.30
CA LEU A 109 18.76 -0.26 1.89
C LEU A 109 20.02 -1.13 1.74
N ILE A 110 21.18 -0.55 2.04
CA ILE A 110 22.49 -1.18 1.85
C ILE A 110 23.08 -1.60 3.19
N SER A 111 22.83 -0.82 4.24
CA SER A 111 23.30 -1.10 5.60
C SER A 111 22.29 -0.63 6.64
N MET A 112 22.48 -1.10 7.87
CA MET A 112 21.71 -0.71 9.05
C MET A 112 22.19 0.60 9.68
N MET A 113 23.27 1.21 9.16
CA MET A 113 23.93 2.37 9.78
C MET A 113 22.96 3.54 10.04
N TYR A 114 22.04 3.78 9.11
CA TYR A 114 21.09 4.90 9.19
C TYR A 114 19.74 4.52 9.79
N ASN A 115 19.46 3.23 9.99
CA ASN A 115 18.18 2.73 10.45
C ASN A 115 18.40 1.80 11.65
N PRO A 116 18.53 2.33 12.88
CA PRO A 116 18.79 1.51 14.06
C PRO A 116 17.63 0.54 14.32
N ILE A 117 17.96 -0.69 14.76
CA ILE A 117 16.99 -1.78 14.97
C ILE A 117 15.78 -1.33 15.80
N LYS A 118 16.02 -0.59 16.89
CA LYS A 118 14.97 -0.12 17.81
C LYS A 118 13.94 0.79 17.15
N LYS A 119 14.25 1.40 16.00
CA LYS A 119 13.36 2.31 15.27
C LYS A 119 12.69 1.66 14.05
N LEU A 120 13.05 0.42 13.70
CA LEU A 120 12.51 -0.24 12.51
C LEU A 120 11.01 -0.55 12.55
N ASN A 121 10.41 -0.59 13.74
CA ASN A 121 8.95 -0.67 13.90
C ASN A 121 8.32 0.68 14.31
N THR A 122 8.94 1.80 13.97
CA THR A 122 8.36 3.12 14.19
C THR A 122 7.79 3.68 12.90
N ILE A 123 6.53 4.10 12.93
CA ILE A 123 5.92 4.90 11.87
C ILE A 123 6.30 6.36 12.14
N TYR A 124 6.76 7.06 11.10
CA TYR A 124 7.03 8.49 11.13
C TYR A 124 5.94 9.25 10.38
N GLN A 125 5.66 10.47 10.82
CA GLN A 125 4.66 11.36 10.22
C GLN A 125 5.30 12.69 9.87
N ILE A 126 5.08 13.17 8.64
CA ILE A 126 5.23 14.57 8.26
C ILE A 126 3.89 15.24 8.52
N ASP A 127 3.89 16.24 9.40
CA ASP A 127 2.71 17.03 9.70
C ASP A 127 2.28 17.86 8.48
N ALA A 128 0.97 17.83 8.18
CA ALA A 128 0.40 18.41 6.97
C ALA A 128 0.61 19.93 6.86
N TYR A 129 0.73 20.64 7.98
CA TYR A 129 0.78 22.10 8.02
C TYR A 129 2.20 22.64 8.13
N THR A 130 3.02 22.00 8.96
CA THR A 130 4.39 22.44 9.27
C THR A 130 5.44 21.78 8.38
N GLY A 131 5.12 20.63 7.76
CA GLY A 131 6.08 19.85 7.00
C GLY A 131 7.15 19.19 7.87
N VAL A 132 7.00 19.17 9.20
CA VAL A 132 8.01 18.59 10.10
C VAL A 132 7.78 17.08 10.26
N LEU A 133 8.84 16.28 10.02
CA LEU A 133 8.86 14.84 10.30
C LEU A 133 9.08 14.58 11.80
N LYS A 134 8.26 13.72 12.39
CA LYS A 134 8.42 13.22 13.77
C LYS A 134 8.05 11.74 13.89
N GLU A 135 8.49 11.11 14.96
CA GLU A 135 7.98 9.78 15.34
C GLU A 135 6.49 9.88 15.66
N TRP A 136 5.69 9.04 15.00
CA TRP A 136 4.25 9.04 15.19
C TRP A 136 3.81 7.97 16.17
N LEU A 137 4.21 6.72 15.93
CA LEU A 137 3.88 5.57 16.75
C LEU A 137 4.96 4.50 16.62
N SER A 138 5.44 3.98 17.76
CA SER A 138 6.28 2.79 17.80
C SER A 138 5.40 1.56 18.01
N LEU A 139 5.48 0.61 17.08
CA LEU A 139 4.73 -0.63 17.11
C LEU A 139 5.53 -1.74 17.79
N PRO A 140 4.87 -2.67 18.48
CA PRO A 140 5.56 -3.77 19.13
C PRO A 140 6.31 -4.65 18.12
N PHE A 141 7.39 -5.26 18.58
CA PHE A 141 8.09 -6.31 17.84
C PHE A 141 7.52 -7.67 18.25
N ALA A 142 7.15 -8.51 17.29
CA ALA A 142 6.93 -9.93 17.57
C ALA A 142 8.28 -10.61 17.92
N ALA A 143 9.34 -10.21 17.23
CA ALA A 143 10.74 -10.47 17.56
C ALA A 143 11.61 -9.37 16.91
N LEU A 144 12.81 -9.17 17.43
CA LEU A 144 13.73 -8.15 16.89
C LEU A 144 14.28 -8.59 15.51
N PRO A 145 14.49 -7.64 14.58
CA PRO A 145 15.25 -7.85 13.36
C PRO A 145 16.63 -8.45 13.62
N THR A 146 17.10 -9.28 12.69
CA THR A 146 18.38 -9.98 12.78
C THR A 146 19.26 -9.62 11.58
N PRO A 147 20.56 -9.95 11.55
CA PRO A 147 21.37 -9.75 10.35
C PRO A 147 20.81 -10.44 9.10
N ASN A 148 20.11 -11.57 9.26
CA ASN A 148 19.48 -12.33 8.17
C ASN A 148 18.09 -11.81 7.77
N ASN A 149 17.54 -10.87 8.53
CA ASN A 149 16.33 -10.13 8.21
C ASN A 149 16.40 -8.76 8.91
N PRO A 150 17.03 -7.78 8.25
CA PRO A 150 17.26 -6.44 8.80
C PRO A 150 16.04 -5.53 8.66
N TYR A 151 14.90 -6.04 8.19
CA TYR A 151 13.71 -5.24 7.93
C TYR A 151 12.76 -5.20 9.12
N GLY A 152 12.08 -4.07 9.29
CA GLY A 152 10.94 -3.93 10.20
C GLY A 152 9.64 -3.73 9.42
N LEU A 153 9.07 -2.54 9.52
CA LEU A 153 7.88 -2.16 8.75
C LEU A 153 8.21 -2.06 7.25
N LEU A 154 7.33 -2.59 6.41
CA LEU A 154 7.48 -2.58 4.94
C LEU A 154 6.23 -2.12 4.19
N GLY A 155 5.05 -2.36 4.75
CA GLY A 155 3.78 -1.95 4.14
C GLY A 155 3.05 -0.93 4.99
N ILE A 156 2.46 0.06 4.34
CA ILE A 156 1.56 1.04 4.98
C ILE A 156 0.47 1.45 3.99
N THR A 157 -0.76 1.60 4.48
CA THR A 157 -1.90 2.14 3.73
C THR A 157 -2.87 2.82 4.69
N TYR A 158 -3.73 3.70 4.18
CA TYR A 158 -4.71 4.43 4.97
C TYR A 158 -6.12 4.21 4.43
N ASP A 159 -7.05 3.89 5.31
CA ASP A 159 -8.47 3.75 5.01
C ASP A 159 -9.24 4.98 5.48
N CYS A 160 -9.60 5.80 4.50
CA CYS A 160 -10.43 6.99 4.64
C CYS A 160 -11.77 6.77 5.32
N THR A 161 -12.37 5.60 5.16
CA THR A 161 -13.76 5.38 5.59
C THR A 161 -13.88 4.95 7.05
N SER A 162 -12.76 4.60 7.70
CA SER A 162 -12.75 4.29 9.15
C SER A 162 -11.58 4.88 9.92
N ASP A 163 -10.84 5.83 9.32
CA ASP A 163 -9.68 6.48 9.97
C ASP A 163 -8.64 5.45 10.46
N LEU A 164 -8.40 4.41 9.65
CA LEU A 164 -7.44 3.36 9.97
C LEU A 164 -6.16 3.53 9.16
N LEU A 165 -5.04 3.69 9.87
CA LEU A 165 -3.72 3.46 9.31
C LEU A 165 -3.37 1.98 9.51
N ILE A 166 -3.01 1.31 8.42
CA ILE A 166 -2.70 -0.12 8.42
C ILE A 166 -1.23 -0.27 8.08
N ALA A 167 -0.48 -0.96 8.94
CA ALA A 167 0.95 -1.16 8.75
C ALA A 167 1.35 -2.63 8.90
N SER A 168 2.32 -3.09 8.12
CA SER A 168 2.85 -4.46 8.21
C SER A 168 4.34 -4.46 8.52
N THR A 169 4.74 -5.34 9.43
CA THR A 169 6.13 -5.62 9.77
C THR A 169 6.51 -7.03 9.39
N VAL A 170 7.75 -7.22 8.97
CA VAL A 170 8.39 -8.53 8.83
C VAL A 170 9.45 -8.76 9.90
N ALA A 171 9.52 -7.89 10.91
CA ALA A 171 10.56 -7.93 11.93
C ALA A 171 10.64 -9.29 12.63
N GLY A 172 11.86 -9.81 12.77
CA GLY A 172 12.14 -11.07 13.44
C GLY A 172 11.84 -12.33 12.62
N SER A 173 11.17 -12.20 11.48
CA SER A 173 10.98 -13.32 10.55
C SER A 173 12.32 -13.86 10.04
N SER A 174 12.37 -15.15 9.71
CA SER A 174 13.51 -15.80 9.07
C SER A 174 13.08 -16.56 7.82
N ARG A 175 14.01 -17.19 7.09
CA ARG A 175 13.63 -18.06 5.95
C ARG A 175 12.59 -19.13 6.33
N GLN A 176 12.65 -19.67 7.54
CA GLN A 176 11.79 -20.76 8.00
C GLN A 176 10.60 -20.31 8.86
N ARG A 177 10.63 -19.10 9.44
CA ARG A 177 9.61 -18.65 10.41
C ARG A 177 8.99 -17.33 10.00
N GLU A 178 7.67 -17.36 9.78
CA GLU A 178 6.82 -16.20 9.52
C GLU A 178 6.33 -15.60 10.86
N LEU A 179 6.94 -14.49 11.28
CA LEU A 179 6.64 -13.77 12.53
C LEU A 179 6.05 -12.38 12.31
N GLY A 180 5.95 -11.93 11.06
CA GLY A 180 5.39 -10.63 10.72
C GLY A 180 3.97 -10.42 11.24
N VAL A 181 3.60 -9.15 11.33
CA VAL A 181 2.33 -8.71 11.90
C VAL A 181 1.76 -7.61 11.04
N ILE A 182 0.45 -7.65 10.79
CA ILE A 182 -0.33 -6.52 10.27
C ILE A 182 -1.05 -5.86 11.45
N TYR A 183 -0.92 -4.55 11.57
CA TYR A 183 -1.56 -3.73 12.61
C TYR A 183 -2.68 -2.90 11.98
N LEU A 184 -3.88 -2.94 12.58
CA LEU A 184 -4.92 -1.93 12.35
C LEU A 184 -4.78 -0.86 13.44
N ILE A 185 -4.60 0.39 13.05
CA ILE A 185 -4.30 1.50 13.96
C ILE A 185 -5.31 2.60 13.70
N GLN A 186 -6.05 3.01 14.72
CA GLN A 186 -6.89 4.21 14.64
C GLN A 186 -5.97 5.43 14.55
N ALA A 187 -6.00 6.18 13.44
CA ALA A 187 -5.00 7.23 13.22
C ALA A 187 -5.17 8.42 14.19
N SER A 188 -6.41 8.82 14.47
CA SER A 188 -6.74 9.87 15.45
C SER A 188 -6.25 9.59 16.88
N THR A 189 -6.31 8.34 17.34
CA THR A 189 -5.98 7.97 18.73
C THR A 189 -4.67 7.20 18.88
N LYS A 190 -4.04 6.82 17.76
CA LYS A 190 -2.87 5.94 17.69
C LYS A 190 -3.07 4.57 18.35
N LYS A 191 -4.32 4.17 18.59
CA LYS A 191 -4.65 2.91 19.26
C LYS A 191 -4.64 1.77 18.25
N ILE A 192 -3.93 0.69 18.57
CA ILE A 192 -4.01 -0.57 17.82
C ILE A 192 -5.39 -1.20 18.11
N THR A 193 -6.22 -1.36 17.08
CA THR A 193 -7.59 -1.91 17.20
C THR A 193 -7.64 -3.42 17.01
N ASP A 194 -6.74 -3.97 16.18
CA ASP A 194 -6.57 -5.40 15.96
C ASP A 194 -5.20 -5.71 15.34
N THR A 195 -4.77 -6.97 15.40
CA THR A 195 -3.55 -7.45 14.73
C THR A 195 -3.76 -8.76 14.01
N LEU A 196 -3.08 -8.94 12.87
CA LEU A 196 -2.99 -10.23 12.18
C LEU A 196 -1.56 -10.74 12.26
N ASN A 197 -1.34 -11.67 13.20
CA ASN A 197 -0.02 -12.25 13.48
C ASN A 197 0.37 -13.32 12.46
N ARG A 198 1.67 -13.58 12.37
CA ARG A 198 2.28 -14.60 11.48
C ARG A 198 1.94 -14.36 10.01
N LYS A 199 2.11 -13.10 9.58
CA LYS A 199 1.95 -12.65 8.20
C LYS A 199 3.08 -11.70 7.83
N ASP A 200 3.99 -12.15 6.98
CA ASP A 200 4.98 -11.27 6.38
C ASP A 200 4.39 -10.62 5.14
N VAL A 201 4.23 -9.29 5.18
CA VAL A 201 3.49 -8.53 4.17
C VAL A 201 4.25 -7.30 3.73
N ILE A 202 4.26 -7.04 2.42
CA ILE A 202 4.87 -5.87 1.79
C ILE A 202 3.80 -4.96 1.20
N GLY A 203 3.16 -5.40 0.11
CA GLY A 203 2.10 -4.63 -0.55
C GLY A 203 0.76 -4.76 0.15
N MET A 204 0.08 -3.64 0.36
CA MET A 204 -1.26 -3.60 0.95
C MET A 204 -2.12 -2.49 0.33
N THR A 205 -3.43 -2.72 0.26
CA THR A 205 -4.42 -1.68 -0.03
C THR A 205 -5.78 -2.05 0.56
N VAL A 206 -6.67 -1.09 0.74
CA VAL A 206 -8.06 -1.34 1.17
C VAL A 206 -8.99 -1.07 0.00
N ALA A 207 -9.91 -2.00 -0.24
CA ALA A 207 -10.88 -1.92 -1.31
C ALA A 207 -12.20 -2.58 -0.90
N PHE A 208 -13.26 -2.28 -1.62
CA PHE A 208 -14.54 -2.98 -1.52
C PHE A 208 -14.52 -4.21 -2.41
N ASP A 209 -15.07 -5.32 -1.92
CA ASP A 209 -15.25 -6.53 -2.72
C ASP A 209 -16.53 -6.50 -3.56
N GLU A 210 -16.84 -7.63 -4.20
CA GLU A 210 -18.00 -7.79 -5.07
C GLU A 210 -19.34 -7.64 -4.33
N ALA A 211 -19.33 -7.83 -3.00
CA ALA A 211 -20.47 -7.67 -2.11
C ALA A 211 -20.45 -6.30 -1.39
N ASN A 212 -19.60 -5.36 -1.86
CA ASN A 212 -19.38 -4.06 -1.25
C ASN A 212 -18.91 -4.14 0.23
N GLN A 213 -18.28 -5.24 0.60
CA GLN A 213 -17.65 -5.41 1.91
C GLN A 213 -16.23 -4.87 1.85
N LYS A 214 -15.85 -4.07 2.84
CA LYS A 214 -14.49 -3.55 2.98
C LYS A 214 -13.50 -4.65 3.31
N ARG A 215 -12.41 -4.74 2.56
CA ARG A 215 -11.33 -5.71 2.77
C ARG A 215 -9.96 -5.07 2.66
N LEU A 216 -9.04 -5.55 3.49
CA LEU A 216 -7.61 -5.37 3.28
C LEU A 216 -7.14 -6.42 2.29
N TYR A 217 -6.57 -5.98 1.18
CA TYR A 217 -5.82 -6.80 0.23
C TYR A 217 -4.34 -6.69 0.55
N PHE A 218 -3.65 -7.82 0.64
CA PHE A 218 -2.25 -7.85 1.03
C PHE A 218 -1.46 -8.96 0.35
N GLY A 219 -0.25 -8.59 -0.05
CA GLY A 219 0.73 -9.45 -0.69
C GLY A 219 1.70 -10.08 0.30
N LYS A 220 1.95 -11.39 0.20
CA LYS A 220 2.97 -12.03 1.04
C LYS A 220 4.38 -11.58 0.64
N ALA A 221 5.27 -11.43 1.63
CA ALA A 221 6.69 -11.21 1.38
C ALA A 221 7.42 -12.48 0.94
N ARG A 222 6.82 -13.65 1.16
CA ARG A 222 7.44 -14.97 0.96
C ARG A 222 7.10 -15.63 -0.37
N THR A 223 5.96 -15.28 -0.95
CA THR A 223 5.43 -15.85 -2.20
C THR A 223 4.75 -14.75 -3.01
N GLY A 224 4.45 -14.99 -4.29
CA GLY A 224 3.67 -14.06 -5.11
C GLY A 224 2.19 -13.98 -4.76
N ALA A 225 1.75 -14.63 -3.67
CA ALA A 225 0.35 -14.75 -3.32
C ALA A 225 -0.25 -13.44 -2.78
N LEU A 226 -1.41 -13.09 -3.33
CA LEU A 226 -2.30 -12.02 -2.86
C LEU A 226 -3.46 -12.63 -2.08
N PHE A 227 -3.68 -12.12 -0.87
CA PHE A 227 -4.82 -12.47 -0.03
C PHE A 227 -5.67 -11.24 0.24
N SER A 228 -6.90 -11.47 0.70
CA SER A 228 -7.75 -10.44 1.25
C SER A 228 -8.42 -10.89 2.55
N ILE A 229 -8.74 -9.95 3.42
CA ILE A 229 -9.45 -10.21 4.67
C ILE A 229 -10.40 -9.04 4.98
N PRO A 230 -11.66 -9.28 5.37
CA PRO A 230 -12.55 -8.19 5.70
C PRO A 230 -12.16 -7.46 6.97
N ILE A 231 -12.43 -6.16 6.97
CA ILE A 231 -12.37 -5.30 8.15
C ILE A 231 -13.81 -4.89 8.49
N ASN A 232 -14.25 -5.20 9.70
CA ASN A 232 -15.59 -4.81 10.16
C ASN A 232 -15.64 -3.33 10.59
N ALA A 233 -16.85 -2.84 10.86
CA ALA A 233 -17.08 -1.45 11.27
C ALA A 233 -16.34 -1.04 12.57
N ASN A 234 -15.97 -2.01 13.41
CA ASN A 234 -15.22 -1.78 14.65
C ASN A 234 -13.70 -1.77 14.44
N GLY A 235 -13.22 -1.77 13.18
CA GLY A 235 -11.80 -1.78 12.86
C GLY A 235 -11.11 -3.09 13.26
N LYS A 236 -11.79 -4.23 13.11
CA LYS A 236 -11.25 -5.57 13.41
C LYS A 236 -11.31 -6.50 12.21
N PHE A 237 -10.37 -7.44 12.15
CA PHE A 237 -10.30 -8.45 11.11
C PHE A 237 -11.33 -9.56 11.29
N VAL A 238 -12.05 -9.89 10.21
CA VAL A 238 -12.96 -11.04 10.16
C VAL A 238 -12.21 -12.28 9.65
N ARG A 239 -11.40 -12.89 10.54
CA ARG A 239 -10.40 -13.94 10.21
C ARG A 239 -10.94 -15.15 9.46
N LYS A 240 -12.17 -15.59 9.77
CA LYS A 240 -12.81 -16.74 9.11
C LYS A 240 -13.12 -16.50 7.62
N GLN A 241 -13.03 -15.26 7.15
CA GLN A 241 -13.35 -14.86 5.78
C GLN A 241 -12.09 -14.45 4.99
N MET A 242 -10.89 -14.83 5.45
CA MET A 242 -9.67 -14.66 4.67
C MET A 242 -9.79 -15.42 3.35
N ARG A 243 -9.45 -14.77 2.24
CA ARG A 243 -9.60 -15.30 0.88
C ARG A 243 -8.28 -15.18 0.13
N PHE A 244 -7.92 -16.22 -0.61
CA PHE A 244 -6.87 -16.14 -1.62
C PHE A 244 -7.45 -15.49 -2.88
N GLU A 245 -6.76 -14.50 -3.44
CA GLU A 245 -7.22 -13.76 -4.62
C GLU A 245 -6.54 -14.26 -5.89
N LEU A 246 -5.20 -14.29 -5.90
CA LEU A 246 -4.36 -14.69 -7.03
C LEU A 246 -2.91 -14.93 -6.57
N SER A 247 -2.05 -15.40 -7.48
CA SER A 247 -0.60 -15.40 -7.29
C SER A 247 0.11 -14.80 -8.49
N LEU A 248 1.26 -14.15 -8.24
CA LEU A 248 2.23 -13.75 -9.26
C LEU A 248 3.19 -14.88 -9.63
N ASP A 249 3.18 -16.00 -8.89
CA ASP A 249 4.10 -17.11 -9.13
C ASP A 249 3.91 -17.66 -10.56
N GLY A 250 5.01 -17.80 -11.29
CA GLY A 250 5.03 -18.23 -12.69
C GLY A 250 4.74 -17.13 -13.72
N TYR A 251 4.46 -15.89 -13.29
CA TYR A 251 4.33 -14.74 -14.19
C TYR A 251 5.59 -13.87 -14.22
N GLY A 252 5.73 -13.09 -15.29
CA GLY A 252 6.81 -12.11 -15.45
C GLY A 252 8.18 -12.74 -15.67
N PRO A 253 9.22 -11.91 -15.85
CA PRO A 253 10.56 -12.39 -16.22
C PRO A 253 11.26 -13.19 -15.12
N ARG A 254 10.90 -12.97 -13.85
CA ARG A 254 11.51 -13.63 -12.69
C ARG A 254 10.72 -14.86 -12.23
N GLY A 255 9.42 -14.91 -12.50
CA GLY A 255 8.55 -16.02 -12.09
C GLY A 255 8.29 -16.13 -10.58
N ASP A 256 8.90 -15.27 -9.75
CA ASP A 256 8.80 -15.32 -8.30
C ASP A 256 8.58 -13.93 -7.66
N ASP A 257 7.98 -13.00 -8.39
CA ASP A 257 7.76 -11.65 -7.86
C ASP A 257 6.87 -11.64 -6.61
N LYS A 258 7.24 -10.80 -5.65
CA LYS A 258 6.44 -10.50 -4.46
C LYS A 258 5.63 -9.24 -4.71
N VAL A 259 4.37 -9.26 -4.27
CA VAL A 259 3.44 -8.14 -4.43
C VAL A 259 3.92 -6.94 -3.57
N ARG A 260 4.36 -5.86 -4.23
CA ARG A 260 4.88 -4.64 -3.58
C ARG A 260 3.86 -3.51 -3.51
N LYS A 261 3.13 -3.27 -4.60
CA LYS A 261 2.06 -2.25 -4.66
C LYS A 261 0.83 -2.87 -5.26
N ILE A 262 -0.33 -2.46 -4.76
CA ILE A 262 -1.64 -2.91 -5.23
C ILE A 262 -2.47 -1.66 -5.50
N LYS A 263 -2.93 -1.51 -6.74
CA LYS A 263 -3.90 -0.47 -7.13
C LYS A 263 -5.10 -1.15 -7.75
N MET A 264 -6.28 -0.85 -7.22
CA MET A 264 -7.53 -1.35 -7.78
C MET A 264 -8.28 -0.22 -8.43
N THR A 265 -8.97 -0.51 -9.52
CA THR A 265 -9.99 0.35 -10.13
C THR A 265 -11.25 -0.48 -10.31
N LYS A 266 -12.31 0.10 -10.90
CA LYS A 266 -13.57 -0.63 -11.10
C LYS A 266 -13.49 -1.85 -12.03
N SER A 267 -12.42 -1.99 -12.80
CA SER A 267 -12.29 -3.06 -13.79
C SER A 267 -10.89 -3.66 -13.87
N SER A 268 -9.91 -3.03 -13.25
CA SER A 268 -8.52 -3.47 -13.29
C SER A 268 -7.91 -3.56 -11.90
N LEU A 269 -7.02 -4.53 -11.75
CA LEU A 269 -6.12 -4.67 -10.63
C LEU A 269 -4.70 -4.55 -11.20
N LEU A 270 -3.98 -3.52 -10.76
CA LEU A 270 -2.59 -3.30 -11.11
C LEU A 270 -1.72 -3.68 -9.92
N ILE A 271 -0.74 -4.54 -10.15
CA ILE A 271 0.20 -4.99 -9.12
C ILE A 271 1.61 -4.69 -9.58
N SER A 272 2.37 -3.94 -8.78
CA SER A 272 3.83 -3.87 -8.98
C SER A 272 4.48 -5.00 -8.18
N GLY A 273 5.18 -5.88 -8.87
CA GLY A 273 5.94 -6.99 -8.32
C GLY A 273 7.43 -6.66 -8.18
N VAL A 274 8.07 -7.23 -7.17
CA VAL A 274 9.49 -7.04 -6.89
C VAL A 274 10.12 -8.33 -6.38
N ALA A 275 11.40 -8.54 -6.68
CA ALA A 275 12.18 -9.54 -5.98
C ALA A 275 12.40 -9.13 -4.51
N PHE A 276 12.13 -10.03 -3.57
CA PHE A 276 12.40 -9.80 -2.15
C PHE A 276 12.81 -11.11 -1.46
N ASN A 277 13.93 -11.06 -0.74
CA ASN A 277 14.57 -12.24 -0.14
C ASN A 277 15.06 -12.00 1.30
N PHE A 278 14.51 -11.01 2.01
CA PHE A 278 14.87 -10.64 3.39
C PHE A 278 16.33 -10.21 3.62
N ASN A 279 17.11 -9.99 2.57
CA ASN A 279 18.47 -9.47 2.68
C ASN A 279 18.57 -8.03 2.19
N LEU A 280 19.54 -7.26 2.70
CA LEU A 280 19.92 -5.99 2.09
C LEU A 280 20.59 -6.25 0.75
N GLN A 281 20.29 -5.43 -0.24
CA GLN A 281 20.90 -5.53 -1.56
C GLN A 281 21.39 -4.15 -1.97
N ALA A 282 22.66 -4.08 -2.37
CA ALA A 282 23.28 -2.88 -2.92
C ALA A 282 22.87 -2.65 -4.39
N SER A 283 21.61 -2.92 -4.73
CA SER A 283 21.14 -2.69 -6.10
C SER A 283 20.78 -1.23 -6.27
N SER A 284 21.44 -0.57 -7.23
CA SER A 284 21.14 0.81 -7.63
C SER A 284 19.78 0.93 -8.32
N GLU A 285 19.22 -0.18 -8.80
CA GLU A 285 17.89 -0.28 -9.40
C GLU A 285 17.08 -1.39 -8.74
N LYS A 286 15.81 -1.11 -8.44
CA LYS A 286 14.84 -2.11 -8.00
C LYS A 286 13.91 -2.37 -9.17
N PRO A 287 14.25 -3.28 -10.10
CA PRO A 287 13.37 -3.58 -11.22
C PRO A 287 12.03 -4.06 -10.67
N GLU A 288 10.97 -3.33 -11.03
CA GLU A 288 9.59 -3.68 -10.73
C GLU A 288 8.94 -4.15 -12.03
N THR A 289 8.11 -5.20 -11.95
CA THR A 289 7.26 -5.62 -13.06
C THR A 289 5.83 -5.22 -12.72
N ASN A 290 5.14 -4.55 -13.62
CA ASN A 290 3.74 -4.18 -13.44
C ASN A 290 2.85 -5.22 -14.11
N TYR A 291 2.03 -5.89 -13.32
CA TYR A 291 1.07 -6.88 -13.75
C TYR A 291 -0.32 -6.25 -13.80
N SER A 292 -1.01 -6.42 -14.92
CA SER A 292 -2.37 -5.91 -15.11
C SER A 292 -3.36 -7.05 -15.19
N PHE A 293 -4.33 -7.03 -14.29
CA PHE A 293 -5.38 -8.03 -14.18
C PHE A 293 -6.74 -7.41 -14.48
N ARG A 294 -7.63 -8.20 -15.08
CA ARG A 294 -9.03 -7.86 -15.33
C ARG A 294 -9.92 -8.84 -14.59
N PHE A 295 -11.00 -8.34 -13.99
CA PHE A 295 -11.93 -9.19 -13.28
C PHE A 295 -12.85 -9.93 -14.26
N ASN A 296 -12.78 -11.26 -14.26
CA ASN A 296 -13.73 -12.10 -15.00
C ASN A 296 -14.96 -12.34 -14.13
N ARG A 297 -16.10 -11.80 -14.56
CA ARG A 297 -17.38 -11.87 -13.84
C ARG A 297 -18.00 -13.27 -13.82
N VAL A 298 -17.67 -14.11 -14.79
CA VAL A 298 -18.17 -15.49 -14.88
C VAL A 298 -17.43 -16.37 -13.89
N SER A 299 -16.10 -16.34 -13.91
CA SER A 299 -15.27 -17.14 -13.00
C SER A 299 -15.13 -16.50 -11.61
N LYS A 300 -15.51 -15.22 -11.46
CA LYS A 300 -15.31 -14.38 -10.27
C LYS A 300 -13.85 -14.36 -9.81
N LYS A 301 -12.93 -14.24 -10.78
CA LYS A 301 -11.49 -14.27 -10.56
C LYS A 301 -10.80 -13.14 -11.32
N TRP A 302 -9.64 -12.76 -10.82
CA TRP A 302 -8.71 -11.89 -11.53
C TRP A 302 -7.93 -12.70 -12.56
N GLU A 303 -7.93 -12.24 -13.81
CA GLU A 303 -7.20 -12.84 -14.91
C GLU A 303 -6.13 -11.87 -15.41
N LEU A 304 -4.88 -12.34 -15.47
CA LEU A 304 -3.77 -11.56 -16.03
C LEU A 304 -4.03 -11.32 -17.51
N TYR A 305 -3.87 -10.08 -17.96
CA TYR A 305 -3.98 -9.74 -19.38
C TYR A 305 -2.75 -9.04 -19.95
N ASP A 306 -1.88 -8.47 -19.09
CA ASP A 306 -0.65 -7.81 -19.52
C ASP A 306 0.39 -7.77 -18.37
N PHE A 307 1.67 -7.76 -18.72
CA PHE A 307 2.75 -7.42 -17.81
C PHE A 307 3.92 -6.74 -18.53
N ASN A 308 4.56 -5.77 -17.87
CA ASN A 308 5.74 -5.06 -18.36
C ASN A 308 6.77 -4.76 -17.27
#